data_AF-A0A4D9CU32-F1
#
_entry.id   AF-A0A4D9CU32-F1
#
_cell.length_a   1.000
_cell.length_b   1.000
_cell.length_c   1.000
_cell.angle_alpha   90.00
_cell.angle_beta   90.00
_cell.angle_gamma   90.00
#
_symmetry.space_group_name_H-M   'P 1'
#
loop_
_entity.id
_entity.type
_entity.pdbx_description
1 polymer ?
#
loop_
_entity_poly.entity_id
_entity_poly.type
_entity_poly.pdbx_seq_one_letter_code
_entity_poly.pdbx_strand_id
1 'polypeptide(L)'
;MADEPVSSPTSSGPASGTMRTKYTEASLSSSHFSAEEIPAVDGCDDVEEEEFFEAENDVNVVEDIGPEDLSEQFEQLRVVAEEERDAEKARGLKEKGNTCYQAQDFQGAAECYGLAIKFCPYQYDKEKELAEARRRAWAAQEEEERARKSGEENVATSETGGSGGSGATAPSGTGGKEGTAGSCGGSHQADATRAEEEKEPFAEFKEECAVYYCNRAACWVHLGRDQEVVEDCSVALKLKSGYAKALMRRAQASERLDKLEDALKDYKEVLALDPANRVVRAKMPGLEKECAARMEKLKTETIGKLKDLGNSVLSNFGLSLDNFKMQQDPNTGSYSFSFQK
;
A
#
# COMPACT_ATOMS: atom_id res chain seq x y z
N MET A 1 -79.92 24.68 -7.93
CA MET A 1 -79.74 25.64 -6.82
C MET A 1 -78.91 24.89 -5.79
N ALA A 2 -77.57 24.89 -5.92
CA ALA A 2 -76.66 25.93 -5.37
C ALA A 2 -76.71 25.86 -3.83
N ASP A 3 -75.65 25.69 -3.04
CA ASP A 3 -74.22 26.02 -3.15
C ASP A 3 -73.45 25.23 -2.06
N GLU A 4 -72.13 25.06 -2.22
CA GLU A 4 -71.21 24.82 -1.09
C GLU A 4 -71.01 26.10 -0.25
N PRO A 5 -70.41 26.08 0.97
CA PRO A 5 -68.94 26.21 1.04
C PRO A 5 -68.22 25.60 2.29
N VAL A 6 -67.01 25.08 2.02
CA VAL A 6 -65.68 25.39 2.62
C VAL A 6 -65.57 25.77 4.12
N SER A 7 -64.77 25.01 4.90
CA SER A 7 -63.49 25.44 5.52
C SER A 7 -62.94 24.46 6.59
N SER A 8 -61.63 24.17 6.49
CA SER A 8 -60.72 23.44 7.42
C SER A 8 -59.93 24.46 8.30
N PRO A 9 -58.91 24.14 9.17
CA PRO A 9 -58.11 22.91 9.32
C PRO A 9 -57.61 22.55 10.76
N THR A 10 -56.61 21.63 10.81
CA THR A 10 -55.64 21.23 11.87
C THR A 10 -55.92 19.95 12.66
N SER A 11 -54.96 19.14 13.11
CA SER A 11 -53.71 18.54 12.58
C SER A 11 -53.25 17.45 13.59
N SER A 12 -52.22 16.67 13.23
CA SER A 12 -51.54 15.58 14.00
C SER A 12 -52.27 14.22 14.00
N GLY A 13 -51.68 13.07 13.63
CA GLY A 13 -50.37 12.63 13.12
C GLY A 13 -50.37 11.09 13.19
N PRO A 14 -49.87 10.30 12.22
CA PRO A 14 -50.12 8.86 12.18
C PRO A 14 -48.96 7.99 12.71
N ALA A 15 -49.32 6.90 13.39
CA ALA A 15 -48.44 5.78 13.70
C ALA A 15 -48.43 4.77 12.53
N SER A 16 -47.22 4.31 12.19
CA SER A 16 -46.88 3.50 11.03
C SER A 16 -47.37 2.05 11.16
N GLY A 17 -48.02 1.57 10.10
CA GLY A 17 -48.54 0.21 9.96
C GLY A 17 -47.54 -0.77 9.37
N THR A 18 -47.58 -1.99 9.90
CA THR A 18 -46.91 -3.19 9.42
C THR A 18 -47.40 -3.55 8.02
N MET A 19 -46.48 -3.73 7.05
CA MET A 19 -46.78 -4.39 5.78
C MET A 19 -45.87 -5.59 5.56
N ARG A 20 -46.56 -6.72 5.43
CA ARG A 20 -46.10 -8.06 5.11
C ARG A 20 -46.03 -8.17 3.59
N THR A 21 -44.87 -8.45 3.01
CA THR A 21 -44.76 -8.88 1.61
C THR A 21 -44.13 -10.26 1.53
N LYS A 22 -44.79 -11.09 0.73
CA LYS A 22 -44.52 -12.48 0.45
C LYS A 22 -43.43 -12.55 -0.62
N TYR A 23 -42.44 -13.43 -0.45
CA TYR A 23 -41.65 -13.93 -1.58
C TYR A 23 -41.62 -15.45 -1.54
N THR A 24 -41.87 -16.00 -2.72
CA THR A 24 -42.18 -17.38 -3.06
C THR A 24 -40.93 -18.25 -3.17
N GLU A 25 -41.06 -19.50 -2.74
CA GLU A 25 -40.09 -20.58 -2.88
C GLU A 25 -39.78 -20.86 -4.37
N ALA A 26 -38.49 -20.99 -4.67
CA ALA A 26 -38.00 -21.67 -5.87
C ALA A 26 -36.90 -22.64 -5.44
N SER A 27 -37.24 -23.91 -5.46
CA SER A 27 -36.40 -25.08 -5.25
C SER A 27 -35.42 -25.28 -6.40
N LEU A 28 -34.11 -25.21 -6.12
CA LEU A 28 -33.09 -25.85 -6.96
C LEU A 28 -31.96 -26.44 -6.08
N SER A 29 -32.00 -27.77 -5.98
CA SER A 29 -30.86 -28.70 -6.08
C SER A 29 -29.64 -28.47 -5.19
N SER A 30 -29.66 -29.19 -4.06
CA SER A 30 -28.52 -29.67 -3.29
C SER A 30 -27.31 -30.05 -4.15
N SER A 31 -26.18 -29.39 -3.92
CA SER A 31 -24.86 -29.94 -4.15
C SER A 31 -24.05 -29.81 -2.86
N HIS A 32 -23.89 -30.95 -2.22
CA HIS A 32 -23.07 -31.26 -1.06
C HIS A 32 -21.65 -30.68 -1.24
N PHE A 33 -21.29 -29.64 -0.49
CA PHE A 33 -19.89 -29.23 -0.29
C PHE A 33 -19.55 -29.57 1.15
N SER A 34 -18.84 -30.69 1.33
CA SER A 34 -18.36 -31.16 2.61
C SER A 34 -17.48 -30.08 3.25
N ALA A 35 -17.88 -29.62 4.44
CA ALA A 35 -16.97 -28.96 5.34
C ALA A 35 -15.90 -29.99 5.72
N GLU A 36 -14.67 -29.81 5.25
CA GLU A 36 -13.53 -30.45 5.88
C GLU A 36 -13.43 -29.90 7.30
N GLU A 37 -13.58 -30.82 8.25
CA GLU A 37 -13.38 -30.62 9.67
C GLU A 37 -12.02 -29.96 9.91
N ILE A 38 -12.03 -28.84 10.61
CA ILE A 38 -10.82 -28.31 11.26
C ILE A 38 -10.66 -29.19 12.52
N PRO A 39 -9.59 -29.99 12.66
CA PRO A 39 -9.40 -30.73 13.89
C PRO A 39 -9.17 -29.76 15.04
N ALA A 40 -10.03 -29.85 16.04
CA ALA A 40 -9.81 -29.29 17.36
C ALA A 40 -8.56 -29.95 17.95
N VAL A 41 -7.56 -29.15 18.30
CA VAL A 41 -6.46 -29.62 19.15
C VAL A 41 -6.94 -29.55 20.60
N ASP A 42 -7.46 -30.69 21.04
CA ASP A 42 -7.65 -31.04 22.45
C ASP A 42 -6.29 -31.47 23.02
N GLY A 43 -5.95 -30.99 24.21
CA GLY A 43 -4.68 -31.30 24.85
C GLY A 43 -4.39 -30.40 26.05
N CYS A 44 -5.22 -30.50 27.08
CA CYS A 44 -4.85 -30.22 28.47
C CYS A 44 -4.23 -31.47 29.10
N ASP A 45 -3.50 -31.26 30.20
CA ASP A 45 -2.74 -32.23 31.02
C ASP A 45 -1.36 -32.58 30.41
N ASP A 46 -0.21 -32.35 31.03
CA ASP A 46 0.15 -32.61 32.43
C ASP A 46 0.97 -31.47 33.08
N VAL A 47 0.69 -31.24 34.36
CA VAL A 47 1.53 -30.48 35.30
C VAL A 47 2.55 -31.47 35.87
N GLU A 48 3.82 -31.32 35.54
CA GLU A 48 4.91 -31.89 36.34
C GLU A 48 5.61 -30.76 37.11
N GLU A 49 5.52 -30.87 38.44
CA GLU A 49 6.24 -30.07 39.42
C GLU A 49 7.73 -30.44 39.44
N GLU A 50 8.55 -29.39 39.57
CA GLU A 50 9.94 -29.33 40.07
C GLU A 50 11.07 -30.08 39.34
N GLU A 51 11.99 -29.30 38.75
CA GLU A 51 13.38 -29.32 39.23
C GLU A 51 13.94 -27.89 39.33
N PHE A 52 14.22 -27.50 40.57
CA PHE A 52 14.96 -26.33 40.99
C PHE A 52 16.44 -26.52 40.62
N PHE A 53 16.91 -25.86 39.56
CA PHE A 53 18.34 -25.85 39.23
C PHE A 53 19.01 -24.71 39.99
N GLU A 54 19.79 -25.04 41.02
CA GLU A 54 20.72 -24.10 41.67
C GLU A 54 21.77 -23.69 40.63
N ALA A 55 21.61 -22.48 40.06
CA ALA A 55 22.66 -21.86 39.27
C ALA A 55 23.80 -21.45 40.21
N GLU A 56 24.92 -22.15 40.10
CA GLU A 56 26.18 -21.72 40.71
C GLU A 56 26.51 -20.30 40.21
N ASN A 57 26.70 -19.39 41.17
CA ASN A 57 27.14 -18.02 40.96
C ASN A 57 28.56 -18.02 40.39
N ASP A 58 28.68 -18.03 39.07
CA ASP A 58 29.86 -17.49 38.40
C ASP A 58 29.68 -15.98 38.23
N VAL A 59 30.25 -15.24 39.18
CA VAL A 59 30.41 -13.78 39.12
C VAL A 59 31.37 -13.47 37.97
N ASN A 60 30.83 -13.29 36.78
CA ASN A 60 31.56 -12.73 35.65
C ASN A 60 31.43 -11.20 35.65
N VAL A 61 32.59 -10.57 35.89
CA VAL A 61 33.01 -9.20 35.59
C VAL A 61 31.88 -8.27 35.12
N VAL A 62 31.32 -7.51 36.06
CA VAL A 62 30.58 -6.28 35.73
C VAL A 62 31.64 -5.27 35.27
N GLU A 63 31.85 -5.15 33.96
CA GLU A 63 32.48 -3.96 33.41
C GLU A 63 31.62 -2.75 33.83
N ASP A 64 32.27 -1.66 34.21
CA ASP A 64 31.65 -0.47 34.82
C ASP A 64 30.73 0.21 33.77
N ILE A 65 29.46 -0.23 33.69
CA ILE A 65 28.46 0.34 32.76
C ILE A 65 28.10 1.74 33.28
N GLY A 66 28.45 2.77 32.50
CA GLY A 66 28.16 4.16 32.85
C GLY A 66 26.65 4.43 33.02
N PRO A 67 26.24 5.43 33.82
CA PRO A 67 24.84 5.71 34.12
C PRO A 67 24.00 6.10 32.87
N GLU A 68 24.63 6.60 31.81
CA GLU A 68 23.95 6.85 30.52
C GLU A 68 23.61 5.54 29.79
N ASP A 69 24.49 4.54 29.86
CA ASP A 69 24.38 3.26 29.16
C ASP A 69 23.32 2.33 29.81
N LEU A 70 23.17 2.38 31.14
CA LEU A 70 22.04 1.75 31.84
C LEU A 70 20.69 2.37 31.44
N SER A 71 20.63 3.69 31.26
CA SER A 71 19.39 4.39 30.92
C SER A 71 18.90 4.05 29.50
N GLU A 72 19.83 3.90 28.55
CA GLU A 72 19.54 3.45 27.19
C GLU A 72 19.08 2.00 27.18
N GLN A 73 19.71 1.12 27.96
CA GLN A 73 19.29 -0.28 28.10
C GLN A 73 17.89 -0.41 28.73
N PHE A 74 17.56 0.41 29.74
CA PHE A 74 16.22 0.42 30.34
C PHE A 74 15.15 0.96 29.39
N GLU A 75 15.46 1.99 28.58
CA GLU A 75 14.52 2.50 27.58
C GLU A 75 14.32 1.48 26.45
N GLN A 76 15.38 0.82 25.99
CA GLN A 76 15.29 -0.29 25.03
C GLN A 76 14.42 -1.43 25.58
N LEU A 77 14.63 -1.85 26.83
CA LEU A 77 13.80 -2.87 27.47
C LEU A 77 12.33 -2.44 27.61
N ARG A 78 12.06 -1.17 27.90
CA ARG A 78 10.69 -0.64 27.99
C ARG A 78 9.98 -0.66 26.63
N VAL A 79 10.70 -0.31 25.57
CA VAL A 79 10.19 -0.32 24.19
C VAL A 79 9.81 -1.74 23.77
N VAL A 80 10.68 -2.72 24.02
CA VAL A 80 10.40 -4.15 23.75
C VAL A 80 9.15 -4.62 24.52
N ALA A 81 9.02 -4.26 25.79
CA ALA A 81 7.86 -4.63 26.60
C ALA A 81 6.54 -3.96 26.15
N GLU A 82 6.59 -2.76 25.57
CA GLU A 82 5.42 -2.09 24.98
C GLU A 82 5.02 -2.76 23.66
N GLU A 83 6.00 -3.18 22.85
CA GLU A 83 5.79 -3.87 21.57
C GLU A 83 5.19 -5.26 21.74
N GLU A 84 5.69 -6.06 22.68
CA GLU A 84 5.11 -7.37 23.01
C GLU A 84 3.66 -7.25 23.47
N ARG A 85 3.37 -6.23 24.28
CA ARG A 85 2.01 -5.93 24.76
C ARG A 85 1.08 -5.58 23.61
N ASP A 86 1.54 -4.77 22.65
CA ASP A 86 0.71 -4.37 21.51
C ASP A 86 0.52 -5.51 20.51
N ALA A 87 1.54 -6.36 20.31
CA ALA A 87 1.40 -7.61 19.57
C ALA A 87 0.35 -8.54 20.20
N GLU A 88 0.37 -8.72 21.52
CA GLU A 88 -0.62 -9.53 22.23
C GLU A 88 -2.04 -8.97 22.06
N LYS A 89 -2.22 -7.64 22.18
CA LYS A 89 -3.51 -6.98 21.91
C LYS A 89 -3.98 -7.22 20.48
N ALA A 90 -3.08 -7.09 19.49
CA ALA A 90 -3.41 -7.30 18.09
C ALA A 90 -3.89 -8.73 17.83
N ARG A 91 -3.20 -9.73 18.41
CA ARG A 91 -3.60 -11.14 18.33
C ARG A 91 -4.97 -11.39 18.96
N GLY A 92 -5.21 -10.86 20.16
CA GLY A 92 -6.52 -10.97 20.83
C GLY A 92 -7.66 -10.29 20.06
N LEU A 93 -7.39 -9.15 19.41
CA LEU A 93 -8.36 -8.48 18.53
C LEU A 93 -8.64 -9.29 17.26
N LYS A 94 -7.63 -9.94 16.68
CA LYS A 94 -7.81 -10.84 15.53
C LYS A 94 -8.66 -12.06 15.92
N GLU A 95 -8.49 -12.60 17.11
CA GLU A 95 -9.34 -13.71 17.60
C GLU A 95 -10.79 -13.28 17.79
N LYS A 96 -11.02 -12.11 18.39
CA LYS A 96 -12.37 -11.50 18.45
C LYS A 96 -12.95 -11.24 17.06
N GLY A 97 -12.14 -10.78 16.11
CA GLY A 97 -12.56 -10.63 14.73
C GLY A 97 -12.97 -11.95 14.10
N ASN A 98 -12.23 -13.03 14.37
CA ASN A 98 -12.56 -14.38 13.89
C ASN A 98 -13.89 -14.88 14.46
N THR A 99 -14.16 -14.65 15.75
CA THR A 99 -15.43 -15.06 16.37
C THR A 99 -16.61 -14.26 15.80
N CYS A 100 -16.46 -12.94 15.62
CA CYS A 100 -17.45 -12.12 14.92
C CYS A 100 -17.69 -12.60 13.48
N TYR A 101 -16.62 -12.94 12.75
CA TYR A 101 -16.72 -13.41 11.37
C TYR A 101 -17.48 -14.74 11.28
N GLN A 102 -17.21 -15.68 12.19
CA GLN A 102 -17.95 -16.94 12.29
C GLN A 102 -19.43 -16.71 12.66
N ALA A 103 -19.71 -15.70 13.47
CA ALA A 103 -21.06 -15.26 13.80
C ALA A 103 -21.76 -14.48 12.67
N GLN A 104 -21.13 -14.35 11.49
CA GLN A 104 -21.62 -13.57 10.34
C GLN A 104 -21.78 -12.06 10.60
N ASP A 105 -21.23 -11.55 11.70
CA ASP A 105 -21.10 -10.11 11.95
C ASP A 105 -19.84 -9.59 11.24
N PHE A 106 -19.95 -9.41 9.92
CA PHE A 106 -18.82 -8.97 9.09
C PHE A 106 -18.38 -7.54 9.39
N GLN A 107 -19.30 -6.68 9.85
CA GLN A 107 -18.98 -5.30 10.19
C GLN A 107 -18.18 -5.25 11.50
N GLY A 108 -18.65 -5.93 12.56
CA GLY A 108 -17.91 -6.04 13.81
C GLY A 108 -16.57 -6.76 13.65
N ALA A 109 -16.52 -7.79 12.81
CA ALA A 109 -15.27 -8.46 12.45
C ALA A 109 -14.28 -7.51 11.77
N ALA A 110 -14.74 -6.71 10.79
CA ALA A 110 -13.89 -5.75 10.08
C ALA A 110 -13.33 -4.68 11.03
N GLU A 111 -14.12 -4.23 12.01
CA GLU A 111 -13.69 -3.29 13.05
C GLU A 111 -12.62 -3.91 13.96
N CYS A 112 -12.82 -5.15 14.40
CA CYS A 112 -11.84 -5.88 15.20
C CYS A 112 -10.50 -6.05 14.46
N TYR A 113 -10.53 -6.47 13.20
CA TYR A 113 -9.31 -6.54 12.38
C TYR A 113 -8.71 -5.16 12.14
N GLY A 114 -9.52 -4.12 11.97
CA GLY A 114 -9.06 -2.75 11.84
C GLY A 114 -8.33 -2.25 13.10
N LEU A 115 -8.78 -2.64 14.29
CA LEU A 115 -8.07 -2.38 15.53
C LEU A 115 -6.80 -3.23 15.64
N ALA A 116 -6.83 -4.51 15.25
CA ALA A 116 -5.64 -5.37 15.25
C ALA A 116 -4.52 -4.80 14.37
N ILE A 117 -4.86 -4.24 13.22
CA ILE A 117 -3.95 -3.53 12.32
C ILE A 117 -3.31 -2.32 13.02
N LYS A 118 -4.09 -1.53 13.78
CA LYS A 118 -3.56 -0.35 14.52
C LYS A 118 -2.57 -0.72 15.62
N PHE A 119 -2.79 -1.85 16.29
CA PHE A 119 -1.91 -2.34 17.35
C PHE A 119 -0.80 -3.26 16.84
N CYS A 120 -0.73 -3.53 15.53
CA CYS A 120 0.33 -4.36 14.96
C CYS A 120 1.66 -3.58 15.00
N PRO A 121 2.70 -4.09 15.70
CA PRO A 121 3.96 -3.35 15.88
C PRO A 121 4.60 -2.91 14.56
N TYR A 122 4.54 -3.76 13.53
CA TYR A 122 5.05 -3.44 12.19
C TYR A 122 4.51 -2.13 11.59
N GLN A 123 3.28 -1.75 11.93
CA GLN A 123 2.63 -0.56 11.39
C GLN A 123 2.95 0.70 12.20
N TYR A 124 3.19 0.53 13.50
CA TYR A 124 3.58 1.56 14.43
C TYR A 124 4.96 2.15 14.08
N ASP A 125 5.91 1.32 13.66
CA ASP A 125 7.27 1.79 13.38
C ASP A 125 7.42 2.58 12.09
N LYS A 126 6.66 2.27 11.03
CA LYS A 126 6.68 3.12 9.81
C LYS A 126 6.19 4.54 10.09
N GLU A 127 5.20 4.69 10.97
CA GLU A 127 4.71 6.01 11.35
C GLU A 127 5.69 6.71 12.30
N LYS A 128 6.34 5.97 13.21
CA LYS A 128 7.38 6.47 14.11
C LYS A 128 8.65 6.90 13.38
N GLU A 129 9.17 6.07 12.47
CA GLU A 129 10.29 6.39 11.58
C GLU A 129 10.00 7.60 10.72
N LEU A 130 8.80 7.69 10.15
CA LEU A 130 8.38 8.86 9.38
C LEU A 130 8.28 10.11 10.26
N ALA A 131 7.80 9.98 11.50
CA ALA A 131 7.73 11.09 12.46
C ALA A 131 9.13 11.53 12.92
N GLU A 132 10.06 10.60 13.11
CA GLU A 132 11.46 10.90 13.39
C GLU A 132 12.17 11.56 12.20
N ALA A 133 11.97 11.04 10.99
CA ALA A 133 12.47 11.65 9.77
C ALA A 133 11.94 13.08 9.60
N ARG A 134 10.66 13.33 9.89
CA ARG A 134 10.07 14.67 9.92
C ARG A 134 10.71 15.57 10.98
N ARG A 135 10.96 15.07 12.20
CA ARG A 135 11.66 15.83 13.25
C ARG A 135 13.09 16.17 12.86
N ARG A 136 13.84 15.22 12.30
CA ARG A 136 15.22 15.44 11.80
C ARG A 136 15.24 16.46 10.66
N ALA A 137 14.30 16.38 9.72
CA ALA A 137 14.18 17.35 8.62
C ALA A 137 13.85 18.76 9.12
N TRP A 138 12.95 18.90 10.10
CA TRP A 138 12.66 20.18 10.74
C TRP A 138 13.89 20.77 11.44
N ALA A 139 14.60 19.95 12.23
CA ALA A 139 15.80 20.39 12.94
C ALA A 139 16.91 20.85 11.98
N ALA A 140 17.10 20.16 10.85
CA ALA A 140 18.04 20.55 9.81
C ALA A 140 17.68 21.90 9.17
N GLN A 141 16.38 22.16 8.92
CA GLN A 141 15.92 23.46 8.40
C GLN A 141 16.17 24.60 9.40
N GLU A 142 15.94 24.37 10.70
CA GLU A 142 16.25 25.36 11.72
C GLU A 142 17.76 25.65 11.82
N GLU A 143 18.60 24.62 11.67
CA GLU A 143 20.05 24.78 11.67
C GLU A 143 20.54 25.57 10.45
N GLU A 144 20.01 25.28 9.26
CA GLU A 144 20.27 26.05 8.03
C GLU A 144 19.82 27.51 8.16
N GLU A 145 18.64 27.76 8.74
CA GLU A 145 18.14 29.12 8.95
C GLU A 145 18.96 29.88 10.00
N ARG A 146 19.43 29.21 11.06
CA ARG A 146 20.34 29.76 12.06
C ARG A 146 21.69 30.10 11.45
N ALA A 147 22.24 29.22 10.61
CA ALA A 147 23.47 29.44 9.87
C ALA A 147 23.33 30.65 8.92
N ARG A 148 22.22 30.77 8.19
CA ARG A 148 21.92 31.93 7.31
C ARG A 148 21.89 33.24 8.08
N LYS A 149 21.17 33.30 9.21
CA LYS A 149 21.10 34.51 10.05
C LYS A 149 22.47 34.89 10.62
N SER A 150 23.27 33.92 11.06
CA SER A 150 24.64 34.17 11.53
C SER A 150 25.58 34.63 10.41
N GLY A 151 25.37 34.16 9.17
CA GLY A 151 26.06 34.65 7.98
C GLY A 151 25.71 36.10 7.64
N GLU A 152 24.43 36.47 7.78
CA GLU A 152 23.94 37.83 7.56
C GLU A 152 24.45 38.83 8.62
N GLU A 153 24.53 38.42 9.89
CA GLU A 153 25.13 39.25 10.97
C GLU A 153 26.64 39.44 10.81
N ASN A 154 27.36 38.43 10.32
CA ASN A 154 28.79 38.54 10.03
C ASN A 154 29.09 39.40 8.79
N VAL A 155 28.18 39.46 7.82
CA VAL A 155 28.28 40.40 6.68
C VAL A 155 28.01 41.84 7.15
N ALA A 156 26.99 42.06 7.98
CA ALA A 156 26.62 43.40 8.47
C ALA A 156 27.68 44.06 9.37
N THR A 157 28.54 43.29 10.03
CA THR A 157 29.62 43.81 10.90
C THR A 157 30.91 44.14 10.14
N SER A 158 31.00 43.81 8.85
CA SER A 158 32.16 44.12 8.00
C SER A 158 32.07 45.46 7.25
N GLU A 159 30.92 46.14 7.28
CA GLU A 159 30.67 47.37 6.50
C GLU A 159 30.93 48.70 7.23
N THR A 160 31.45 48.68 8.47
CA THR A 160 31.81 49.92 9.19
C THR A 160 33.29 49.95 9.58
N GLY A 161 34.17 50.17 8.60
CA GLY A 161 35.57 50.42 8.87
C GLY A 161 36.44 50.65 7.63
N GLY A 162 36.52 51.89 7.15
CA GLY A 162 37.72 52.38 6.44
C GLY A 162 37.51 52.99 5.06
N SER A 163 37.30 54.31 5.02
CA SER A 163 37.60 55.18 3.89
C SER A 163 39.10 55.43 3.78
N GLY A 164 39.67 55.31 2.57
CA GLY A 164 40.95 55.92 2.23
C GLY A 164 41.67 55.35 0.99
N GLY A 165 41.68 56.11 -0.11
CA GLY A 165 42.86 56.19 -0.99
C GLY A 165 42.75 55.71 -2.44
N SER A 166 42.64 56.69 -3.34
CA SER A 166 42.73 56.69 -4.81
C SER A 166 43.93 55.96 -5.43
N GLY A 167 43.79 55.45 -6.66
CA GLY A 167 44.92 55.19 -7.57
C GLY A 167 44.62 54.26 -8.74
N ALA A 168 44.57 54.82 -9.95
CA ALA A 168 44.29 54.14 -11.21
C ALA A 168 45.32 53.06 -11.62
N THR A 169 44.89 52.04 -12.38
CA THR A 169 45.26 51.77 -13.79
C THR A 169 44.89 50.34 -14.19
N ALA A 170 44.25 50.19 -15.35
CA ALA A 170 44.15 48.91 -16.07
C ALA A 170 45.52 48.56 -16.68
N PRO A 171 45.81 47.28 -16.96
CA PRO A 171 45.50 46.82 -18.32
C PRO A 171 45.00 45.36 -18.43
N SER A 172 44.40 45.16 -19.60
CA SER A 172 44.02 43.92 -20.29
C SER A 172 45.03 42.76 -20.22
N GLY A 173 44.52 41.52 -20.31
CA GLY A 173 45.27 40.45 -20.97
C GLY A 173 44.97 39.02 -20.51
N THR A 174 44.19 38.32 -21.34
CA THR A 174 44.40 36.91 -21.75
C THR A 174 44.45 35.78 -20.73
N GLY A 175 43.52 34.83 -20.91
CA GLY A 175 43.89 33.44 -21.19
C GLY A 175 43.99 32.47 -20.02
N GLY A 176 43.18 31.41 -20.10
CA GLY A 176 43.70 30.05 -19.90
C GLY A 176 43.24 29.28 -18.67
N LYS A 177 42.48 28.23 -18.98
CA LYS A 177 42.59 26.86 -18.42
C LYS A 177 42.00 26.59 -17.04
N GLU A 178 40.82 25.99 -17.08
CA GLU A 178 40.48 24.71 -16.45
C GLU A 178 41.60 24.11 -15.58
N GLY A 179 41.48 24.35 -14.27
CA GLY A 179 42.19 23.61 -13.24
C GLY A 179 41.45 22.30 -12.98
N THR A 180 41.99 21.23 -13.50
CA THR A 180 41.68 19.85 -13.15
C THR A 180 41.94 19.64 -11.65
N ALA A 181 40.88 19.32 -10.89
CA ALA A 181 41.02 18.83 -9.53
C ALA A 181 41.74 17.48 -9.58
N GLY A 182 43.00 17.49 -9.18
CA GLY A 182 43.86 16.33 -9.04
C GLY A 182 43.27 15.36 -8.04
N SER A 183 42.93 14.18 -8.58
CA SER A 183 42.90 12.90 -7.90
C SER A 183 44.07 12.75 -6.93
N CYS A 184 43.76 12.62 -5.64
CA CYS A 184 44.61 11.92 -4.69
C CYS A 184 43.87 10.65 -4.25
N GLY A 185 44.29 9.53 -4.84
CA GLY A 185 43.89 8.20 -4.42
C GLY A 185 44.42 7.91 -3.02
N GLY A 186 43.49 7.65 -2.11
CA GLY A 186 43.74 6.96 -0.85
C GLY A 186 43.08 5.58 -0.93
N SER A 187 43.79 4.61 -1.48
CA SER A 187 43.43 3.20 -1.40
C SER A 187 43.94 2.63 -0.08
N HIS A 188 43.06 2.50 0.92
CA HIS A 188 43.28 1.58 2.03
C HIS A 188 41.96 0.88 2.34
N GLN A 189 41.96 -0.42 2.03
CA GLN A 189 41.03 -1.48 2.43
C GLN A 189 39.54 -1.12 2.49
N ALA A 190 38.83 -1.55 1.43
CA ALA A 190 37.47 -2.02 1.59
C ALA A 190 37.49 -3.20 2.59
N ASP A 191 37.18 -2.91 3.83
CA ASP A 191 36.87 -3.91 4.84
C ASP A 191 35.54 -4.56 4.44
N ALA A 192 35.63 -5.56 3.57
CA ALA A 192 34.53 -6.43 3.18
C ALA A 192 34.33 -7.51 4.26
N THR A 193 34.28 -7.10 5.52
CA THR A 193 33.94 -7.99 6.62
C THR A 193 32.72 -7.44 7.34
N ARG A 194 31.66 -8.26 7.28
CA ARG A 194 30.46 -8.15 8.10
C ARG A 194 29.52 -7.00 7.71
N ALA A 195 28.87 -7.14 6.56
CA ALA A 195 27.46 -6.78 6.50
C ALA A 195 26.76 -7.71 7.50
N GLU A 196 26.69 -7.29 8.77
CA GLU A 196 25.61 -7.76 9.61
C GLU A 196 24.34 -7.44 8.83
N GLU A 197 23.56 -8.46 8.46
CA GLU A 197 22.18 -8.22 8.11
C GLU A 197 21.59 -7.53 9.34
N GLU A 198 21.53 -6.19 9.32
CA GLU A 198 20.67 -5.42 10.21
C GLU A 198 19.28 -5.98 9.95
N LYS A 199 18.90 -6.97 10.76
CA LYS A 199 17.65 -7.68 10.64
C LYS A 199 16.60 -6.61 10.90
N GLU A 200 15.91 -6.19 9.84
CA GLU A 200 14.88 -5.15 9.89
C GLU A 200 14.05 -5.35 11.17
N PRO A 201 14.07 -4.38 12.10
CA PRO A 201 13.36 -4.52 13.34
C PRO A 201 11.88 -4.78 13.02
N PHE A 202 11.27 -5.73 13.73
CA PHE A 202 9.84 -6.08 13.57
C PHE A 202 9.45 -6.74 12.25
N ALA A 203 10.43 -7.22 11.46
CA ALA A 203 10.16 -8.07 10.29
C ALA A 203 9.31 -9.31 10.63
N GLU A 204 9.36 -9.77 11.88
CA GLU A 204 8.55 -10.88 12.38
C GLU A 204 7.04 -10.59 12.37
N PHE A 205 6.61 -9.36 12.63
CA PHE A 205 5.20 -8.97 12.64
C PHE A 205 4.64 -8.63 11.25
N LYS A 206 5.52 -8.51 10.25
CA LYS A 206 5.15 -8.18 8.87
C LYS A 206 4.13 -9.17 8.30
N GLU A 207 4.36 -10.45 8.53
CA GLU A 207 3.45 -11.51 8.06
C GLU A 207 2.12 -11.53 8.83
N GLU A 208 2.14 -11.29 10.15
CA GLU A 208 0.92 -11.19 10.96
C GLU A 208 0.04 -10.01 10.50
N CYS A 209 0.65 -8.84 10.29
CA CYS A 209 -0.02 -7.68 9.72
C CYS A 209 -0.67 -8.00 8.37
N ALA A 210 0.00 -8.75 7.48
CA ALA A 210 -0.57 -9.19 6.21
C ALA A 210 -1.83 -10.05 6.39
N VAL A 211 -1.85 -10.90 7.42
CA VAL A 211 -3.01 -11.72 7.78
C VAL A 211 -4.19 -10.85 8.24
N TYR A 212 -3.95 -9.83 9.07
CA TYR A 212 -5.01 -8.93 9.54
C TYR A 212 -5.68 -8.18 8.38
N TYR A 213 -4.88 -7.63 7.46
CA TYR A 213 -5.39 -7.00 6.23
C TYR A 213 -6.19 -7.98 5.37
N CYS A 214 -5.68 -9.19 5.16
CA CYS A 214 -6.38 -10.19 4.36
C CYS A 214 -7.71 -10.61 5.00
N ASN A 215 -7.76 -10.78 6.32
CA ASN A 215 -8.98 -11.13 7.04
C ASN A 215 -10.02 -10.00 7.02
N ARG A 216 -9.58 -8.74 7.17
CA ARG A 216 -10.47 -7.59 6.99
C ARG A 216 -11.02 -7.52 5.56
N ALA A 217 -10.20 -7.78 4.54
CA ALA A 217 -10.65 -7.89 3.16
C ALA A 217 -11.71 -8.99 2.97
N ALA A 218 -11.61 -10.11 3.70
CA ALA A 218 -12.66 -11.15 3.69
C ALA A 218 -14.03 -10.59 4.12
N CYS A 219 -14.03 -9.74 5.15
CA CYS A 219 -15.24 -9.08 5.63
C CYS A 219 -15.81 -8.14 4.57
N TRP A 220 -14.95 -7.34 3.92
CA TRP A 220 -15.37 -6.46 2.84
C TRP A 220 -15.98 -7.19 1.64
N VAL A 221 -15.49 -8.40 1.33
CA VAL A 221 -16.11 -9.25 0.29
C VAL A 221 -17.57 -9.57 0.64
N HIS A 222 -17.86 -9.94 1.89
CA HIS A 222 -19.25 -10.22 2.31
C HIS A 222 -20.12 -8.97 2.36
N LEU A 223 -19.53 -7.80 2.60
CA LEU A 223 -20.22 -6.51 2.63
C LEU A 223 -20.36 -5.86 1.24
N GLY A 224 -19.84 -6.48 0.18
CA GLY A 224 -19.90 -5.94 -1.19
C GLY A 224 -19.04 -4.68 -1.41
N ARG A 225 -18.05 -4.45 -0.56
CA ARG A 225 -17.15 -3.28 -0.58
C ARG A 225 -15.88 -3.59 -1.36
N ASP A 226 -16.01 -3.73 -2.68
CA ASP A 226 -14.95 -4.28 -3.53
C ASP A 226 -13.71 -3.40 -3.65
N GLN A 227 -13.87 -2.08 -3.53
CA GLN A 227 -12.74 -1.14 -3.60
C GLN A 227 -11.82 -1.32 -2.39
N GLU A 228 -12.41 -1.48 -1.21
CA GLU A 228 -11.73 -1.73 0.05
C GLU A 228 -11.07 -3.12 0.08
N VAL A 229 -11.69 -4.13 -0.57
CA VAL A 229 -11.05 -5.45 -0.77
C VAL A 229 -9.74 -5.29 -1.54
N VAL A 230 -9.76 -4.53 -2.63
CA VAL A 230 -8.56 -4.32 -3.48
C VAL A 230 -7.47 -3.59 -2.69
N GLU A 231 -7.83 -2.57 -1.92
CA GLU A 231 -6.90 -1.80 -1.09
C GLU A 231 -6.23 -2.68 -0.03
N ASP A 232 -7.03 -3.37 0.80
CA ASP A 232 -6.51 -4.23 1.88
C ASP A 232 -5.69 -5.40 1.34
N CYS A 233 -6.13 -6.05 0.24
CA CYS A 233 -5.35 -7.12 -0.38
C CYS A 233 -4.05 -6.60 -1.00
N SER A 234 -4.04 -5.38 -1.56
CA SER A 234 -2.82 -4.78 -2.11
C SER A 234 -1.80 -4.46 -1.02
N VAL A 235 -2.26 -4.02 0.15
CA VAL A 235 -1.36 -3.86 1.31
C VAL A 235 -0.86 -5.22 1.77
N ALA A 236 -1.75 -6.22 1.93
CA ALA A 236 -1.35 -7.57 2.35
C ALA A 236 -0.28 -8.18 1.41
N LEU A 237 -0.37 -7.95 0.10
CA LEU A 237 0.60 -8.47 -0.88
C LEU A 237 1.94 -7.72 -0.88
N LYS A 238 1.96 -6.45 -0.49
CA LYS A 238 3.21 -5.71 -0.23
C LYS A 238 3.94 -6.25 0.99
N LEU A 239 3.19 -6.72 1.99
CA LEU A 239 3.72 -7.27 3.23
C LEU A 239 4.17 -8.72 3.05
N LYS A 240 3.32 -9.55 2.43
CA LYS A 240 3.57 -10.95 2.14
C LYS A 240 3.39 -11.21 0.65
N SER A 241 4.51 -11.23 -0.08
CA SER A 241 4.50 -11.59 -1.49
C SER A 241 3.99 -13.03 -1.69
N GLY A 242 3.25 -13.27 -2.76
CA GLY A 242 2.69 -14.59 -3.04
C GLY A 242 1.59 -15.04 -2.07
N TYR A 243 0.95 -14.13 -1.33
CA TYR A 243 -0.15 -14.51 -0.45
C TYR A 243 -1.41 -14.90 -1.24
N ALA A 244 -1.53 -16.20 -1.56
CA ALA A 244 -2.57 -16.74 -2.45
C ALA A 244 -4.01 -16.33 -2.07
N LYS A 245 -4.35 -16.27 -0.78
CA LYS A 245 -5.69 -15.84 -0.32
C LYS A 245 -5.97 -14.37 -0.68
N ALA A 246 -4.97 -13.49 -0.53
CA ALA A 246 -5.08 -12.08 -0.89
C ALA A 246 -5.15 -11.89 -2.42
N LEU A 247 -4.33 -12.62 -3.18
CA LEU A 247 -4.39 -12.62 -4.66
C LEU A 247 -5.77 -13.05 -5.16
N MET A 248 -6.31 -14.16 -4.66
CA MET A 248 -7.64 -14.64 -5.06
C MET A 248 -8.74 -13.62 -4.74
N ARG A 249 -8.73 -13.03 -3.55
CA ARG A 249 -9.74 -12.02 -3.14
C ARG A 249 -9.64 -10.75 -4.00
N ARG A 250 -8.42 -10.26 -4.25
CA ARG A 250 -8.18 -9.09 -5.10
C ARG A 250 -8.60 -9.35 -6.53
N ALA A 251 -8.28 -10.51 -7.11
CA ALA A 251 -8.70 -10.88 -8.45
C ALA A 251 -10.23 -10.87 -8.60
N GLN A 252 -10.93 -11.48 -7.65
CA GLN A 252 -12.40 -11.53 -7.64
C GLN A 252 -13.03 -10.14 -7.46
N ALA A 253 -12.47 -9.28 -6.62
CA ALA A 253 -12.95 -7.91 -6.46
C ALA A 253 -12.67 -7.07 -7.71
N SER A 254 -11.50 -7.23 -8.33
CA SER A 254 -11.15 -6.58 -9.60
C SER A 254 -12.06 -7.01 -10.75
N GLU A 255 -12.50 -8.28 -10.81
CA GLU A 255 -13.56 -8.71 -11.75
C GLU A 255 -14.85 -7.92 -11.52
N ARG A 256 -15.31 -7.79 -10.27
CA ARG A 256 -16.55 -7.06 -9.95
C ARG A 256 -16.46 -5.55 -10.21
N LEU A 257 -15.26 -4.98 -10.08
CA LEU A 257 -14.95 -3.61 -10.44
C LEU A 257 -14.67 -3.40 -11.93
N ASP A 258 -14.82 -4.44 -12.76
CA ASP A 258 -14.58 -4.38 -14.20
C ASP A 258 -13.12 -3.97 -14.53
N LYS A 259 -12.16 -4.38 -13.70
CA LYS A 259 -10.70 -4.23 -13.88
C LYS A 259 -10.09 -5.57 -14.29
N LEU A 260 -10.48 -6.06 -15.48
CA LEU A 260 -10.18 -7.42 -15.95
C LEU A 260 -8.68 -7.70 -16.13
N GLU A 261 -7.90 -6.72 -16.56
CA GLU A 261 -6.45 -6.86 -16.74
C GLU A 261 -5.74 -7.16 -15.41
N ASP A 262 -6.14 -6.46 -14.34
CA ASP A 262 -5.55 -6.65 -13.02
C ASP A 262 -6.00 -7.98 -12.41
N ALA A 263 -7.26 -8.36 -12.62
CA ALA A 263 -7.75 -9.69 -12.23
C ALA A 263 -6.97 -10.82 -12.92
N LEU A 264 -6.68 -10.69 -14.22
CA LEU A 264 -5.89 -11.67 -14.95
C LEU A 264 -4.46 -11.81 -14.44
N LYS A 265 -3.80 -10.71 -14.07
CA LYS A 265 -2.46 -10.75 -13.48
C LYS A 265 -2.48 -11.54 -12.17
N ASP A 266 -3.40 -11.21 -11.27
CA ASP A 266 -3.53 -11.89 -9.99
C ASP A 266 -3.85 -13.37 -10.14
N TYR A 267 -4.73 -13.75 -11.08
CA TYR A 267 -5.04 -15.15 -11.34
C TYR A 267 -3.87 -15.93 -11.92
N LYS A 268 -3.05 -15.30 -12.78
CA LYS A 268 -1.82 -15.92 -13.29
C LYS A 268 -0.81 -16.15 -12.17
N GLU A 269 -0.68 -15.21 -11.23
CA GLU A 269 0.16 -15.40 -10.03
C GLU A 269 -0.37 -16.53 -9.16
N VAL A 270 -1.69 -16.64 -8.94
CA VAL A 270 -2.28 -17.78 -8.20
C VAL A 270 -1.96 -19.11 -8.89
N LEU A 271 -2.05 -19.19 -10.22
CA LEU A 271 -1.70 -20.41 -10.96
C LEU A 271 -0.20 -20.71 -10.97
N ALA A 272 0.66 -19.71 -10.83
CA ALA A 272 2.09 -19.91 -10.68
C ALA A 272 2.41 -20.53 -9.30
N LEU A 273 1.66 -20.15 -8.26
CA LEU A 273 1.80 -20.69 -6.89
C LEU A 273 1.12 -22.06 -6.74
N ASP A 274 -0.08 -22.21 -7.29
CA ASP A 274 -0.87 -23.45 -7.28
C ASP A 274 -1.42 -23.74 -8.69
N PRO A 275 -0.66 -24.48 -9.52
CA PRO A 275 -1.09 -24.89 -10.85
C PRO A 275 -2.31 -25.82 -10.87
N ALA A 276 -2.67 -26.42 -9.73
CA ALA A 276 -3.82 -27.33 -9.61
C ALA A 276 -5.11 -26.60 -9.19
N ASN A 277 -5.07 -25.28 -8.97
CA ASN A 277 -6.23 -24.52 -8.54
C ASN A 277 -7.38 -24.57 -9.55
N ARG A 278 -8.37 -25.42 -9.27
CA ARG A 278 -9.50 -25.70 -10.17
C ARG A 278 -10.35 -24.46 -10.45
N VAL A 279 -10.53 -23.61 -9.43
CA VAL A 279 -11.38 -22.41 -9.53
C VAL A 279 -10.80 -21.45 -10.55
N VAL A 280 -9.50 -21.18 -10.46
CA VAL A 280 -8.82 -20.25 -11.38
C VAL A 280 -8.70 -20.84 -12.78
N ARG A 281 -8.35 -22.12 -12.91
CA ARG A 281 -8.27 -22.80 -14.22
C ARG A 281 -9.59 -22.80 -14.99
N ALA A 282 -10.71 -22.98 -14.30
CA ALA A 282 -12.03 -22.95 -14.92
C ALA A 282 -12.40 -21.54 -15.41
N LYS A 283 -12.03 -20.50 -14.67
CA LYS A 283 -12.34 -19.10 -15.01
C LYS A 283 -11.44 -18.49 -16.09
N MET A 284 -10.15 -18.85 -16.09
CA MET A 284 -9.11 -18.21 -16.91
C MET A 284 -9.47 -18.05 -18.40
N PRO A 285 -9.93 -19.09 -19.13
CA PRO A 285 -10.22 -18.95 -20.56
C PRO A 285 -11.35 -17.95 -20.86
N GLY A 286 -12.36 -17.89 -19.98
CA GLY A 286 -13.47 -16.94 -20.12
C GLY A 286 -13.00 -15.51 -19.91
N LEU A 287 -12.21 -15.28 -18.86
CA LEU A 287 -11.69 -13.97 -18.50
C LEU A 287 -10.71 -13.43 -19.55
N GLU A 288 -9.84 -14.28 -20.11
CA GLU A 288 -8.92 -13.88 -21.19
C GLU A 288 -9.67 -13.46 -22.45
N LYS A 289 -10.71 -14.20 -22.83
CA LYS A 289 -11.55 -13.86 -23.99
C LYS A 289 -12.28 -12.53 -23.77
N GLU A 290 -12.83 -12.31 -22.57
CA GLU A 290 -13.55 -11.09 -22.23
C GLU A 290 -12.61 -9.88 -22.21
N CYS A 291 -11.44 -10.01 -21.59
CA CYS A 291 -10.42 -8.96 -21.56
C CYS A 291 -9.94 -8.61 -22.98
N ALA A 292 -9.68 -9.61 -23.83
CA ALA A 292 -9.27 -9.39 -25.22
C ALA A 292 -10.36 -8.67 -26.02
N ALA A 293 -11.61 -9.11 -25.90
CA ALA A 293 -12.74 -8.49 -26.60
C ALA A 293 -12.95 -7.03 -26.15
N ARG A 294 -12.78 -6.74 -24.86
CA ARG A 294 -12.91 -5.38 -24.31
C ARG A 294 -11.78 -4.48 -24.76
N MET A 295 -10.55 -4.98 -24.75
CA MET A 295 -9.37 -4.24 -25.23
C MET A 295 -9.48 -3.93 -26.72
N GLU A 296 -10.02 -4.85 -27.53
CA GLU A 296 -10.29 -4.61 -28.96
C GLU A 296 -11.33 -3.51 -29.17
N LYS A 297 -12.45 -3.53 -28.42
CA LYS A 297 -13.46 -2.46 -28.46
C LYS A 297 -12.85 -1.10 -28.09
N LEU A 298 -12.17 -1.02 -26.94
CA LEU A 298 -11.46 0.19 -26.50
C LEU A 298 -10.46 0.68 -27.55
N LYS A 299 -9.71 -0.22 -28.20
CA LYS A 299 -8.79 0.12 -29.29
C LYS A 299 -9.52 0.73 -30.48
N THR A 300 -10.64 0.14 -30.91
CA THR A 300 -11.41 0.69 -32.04
C THR A 300 -12.01 2.06 -31.72
N GLU A 301 -12.54 2.26 -30.51
CA GLU A 301 -13.12 3.52 -30.07
C GLU A 301 -12.06 4.62 -29.94
N THR A 302 -10.90 4.29 -29.35
CA THR A 302 -9.79 5.25 -29.18
C THR A 302 -9.18 5.63 -30.53
N ILE A 303 -8.98 4.68 -31.45
CA ILE A 303 -8.54 4.97 -32.82
C ILE A 303 -9.55 5.85 -33.54
N GLY A 304 -10.86 5.60 -33.39
CA GLY A 304 -11.91 6.45 -33.94
C GLY A 304 -11.81 7.88 -33.45
N LYS A 305 -11.74 8.08 -32.13
CA LYS A 305 -11.59 9.41 -31.51
C LYS A 305 -10.30 10.13 -31.96
N LEU A 306 -9.19 9.40 -32.09
CA LEU A 306 -7.93 9.96 -32.60
C LEU A 306 -8.05 10.38 -34.06
N LYS A 307 -8.74 9.60 -34.89
CA LYS A 307 -9.02 9.94 -36.28
C LYS A 307 -9.89 11.19 -36.39
N ASP A 308 -10.95 11.28 -35.61
CA ASP A 308 -11.84 12.45 -35.61
C ASP A 308 -11.09 13.71 -35.18
N LEU A 309 -10.25 13.60 -34.14
CA LEU A 309 -9.39 14.70 -33.69
C LEU A 309 -8.40 15.13 -34.79
N GLY A 310 -7.74 14.17 -35.44
CA GLY A 310 -6.82 14.45 -36.55
C GLY A 310 -7.52 15.07 -37.75
N ASN A 311 -8.72 14.58 -38.10
CA ASN A 311 -9.55 15.14 -39.16
C ASN A 311 -10.01 16.56 -38.86
N SER A 312 -10.32 16.89 -37.61
CA SER A 312 -10.66 18.26 -37.21
C SER A 312 -9.51 19.25 -37.39
N VAL A 313 -8.25 18.80 -37.23
CA VAL A 313 -7.07 19.64 -37.45
C VAL A 313 -6.76 19.74 -38.96
N LEU A 314 -6.86 18.62 -39.67
CA LEU A 314 -6.53 18.53 -41.10
C LEU A 314 -7.60 19.15 -42.00
N SER A 315 -8.86 19.21 -41.57
CA SER A 315 -9.95 19.81 -42.36
C SER A 315 -9.70 21.29 -42.65
N ASN A 316 -9.06 22.02 -41.73
CA ASN A 316 -8.66 23.42 -41.94
C ASN A 316 -7.62 23.60 -43.06
N PHE A 317 -6.95 22.51 -43.45
CA PHE A 317 -5.99 22.48 -44.56
C PHE A 317 -6.55 21.78 -45.81
N GLY A 318 -7.85 21.43 -45.83
CA GLY A 318 -8.45 20.67 -46.91
C GLY A 318 -7.94 19.22 -47.02
N LEU A 319 -7.47 18.65 -45.91
CA LEU A 319 -6.95 17.29 -45.81
C LEU A 319 -7.84 16.43 -44.90
N SER A 320 -7.83 15.11 -45.11
CA SER A 320 -8.46 14.12 -44.22
C SER A 320 -7.49 12.95 -44.02
N LEU A 321 -7.48 12.34 -42.83
CA LEU A 321 -6.81 11.07 -42.54
C LEU A 321 -7.34 9.92 -43.41
N ASP A 322 -8.55 10.05 -43.96
CA ASP A 322 -9.10 9.05 -44.89
C ASP A 322 -8.38 9.05 -46.24
N ASN A 323 -7.72 10.17 -46.59
CA ASN A 323 -6.92 10.30 -47.81
C ASN A 323 -5.55 9.62 -47.67
N PHE A 324 -5.13 9.25 -46.45
CA PHE A 324 -3.85 8.59 -46.19
C PHE A 324 -4.06 7.09 -46.02
N LYS A 325 -3.59 6.29 -46.98
CA LYS A 325 -3.55 4.83 -46.86
C LYS A 325 -2.23 4.38 -46.27
N MET A 326 -2.33 3.64 -45.16
CA MET A 326 -1.21 2.96 -44.54
C MET A 326 -1.12 1.53 -45.08
N GLN A 327 0.00 1.18 -45.71
CA GLN A 327 0.31 -0.20 -46.09
C GLN A 327 1.48 -0.70 -45.25
N GLN A 328 1.29 -1.85 -44.61
CA GLN A 328 2.37 -2.53 -43.87
C GLN A 328 2.97 -3.61 -44.77
N ASP A 329 4.29 -3.53 -45.01
CA ASP A 329 4.99 -4.59 -45.73
C ASP A 329 5.12 -5.84 -44.84
N PRO A 330 4.58 -7.00 -45.27
CA PRO A 330 4.52 -8.20 -44.43
C PRO A 330 5.90 -8.83 -44.16
N ASN A 331 6.93 -8.52 -44.95
CA ASN A 331 8.27 -9.10 -44.83
C ASN A 331 9.25 -8.28 -43.98
N THR A 332 9.07 -6.95 -43.94
CA THR A 332 9.97 -6.01 -43.25
C THR A 332 9.31 -5.35 -42.04
N GLY A 333 7.98 -5.43 -41.93
CA GLY A 333 7.20 -4.73 -40.91
C GLY A 333 7.17 -3.21 -41.09
N SER A 334 7.77 -2.68 -42.17
CA SER A 334 7.83 -1.26 -42.47
C SER A 334 6.47 -0.74 -42.93
N TYR A 335 6.10 0.46 -42.46
CA TYR A 335 4.88 1.14 -42.87
C TYR A 335 5.17 2.14 -44.00
N SER A 336 4.44 2.02 -45.11
CA SER A 336 4.42 3.03 -46.17
C SER A 336 3.11 3.83 -46.08
N PHE A 337 3.23 5.15 -46.25
CA PHE A 337 2.09 6.07 -46.24
C PHE A 337 1.94 6.64 -47.64
N SER A 338 0.76 6.45 -48.24
CA SER A 338 0.43 7.01 -49.55
C SER A 338 -0.78 7.93 -49.42
N PHE A 339 -0.69 9.11 -50.01
CA PHE A 339 -1.80 10.06 -50.06
C PHE A 339 -2.57 9.87 -51.38
N GLN A 340 -3.87 9.64 -51.28
CA GLN A 340 -4.78 9.58 -52.43
C GLN A 340 -5.76 10.75 -52.32
N LYS A 341 -5.78 11.59 -53.36
CA LYS A 341 -6.62 12.78 -53.46
C LYS A 341 -7.93 12.46 -54.15
#